data_AF-D2A383-F1
#
_entry.id   AF-D2A383-F1
#
_cell.length_a   1.000
_cell.length_b   1.000
_cell.length_c   1.000
_cell.angle_alpha   90.00
_cell.angle_beta   90.00
_cell.angle_gamma   90.00
#
_symmetry.space_group_name_H-M   'P 1'
#
loop_
_entity.id
_entity.type
_entity.pdbx_description
1 polymer ?
#
loop_
_entity_poly.entity_id
_entity_poly.type
_entity_poly.pdbx_seq_one_letter_code
_entity_poly.pdbx_strand_id
1 'polypeptide(L)'
;MDFLSDYDEQLSANDTYDINFGKRIQRTGKIFSYTFWRTEIEGEIFWSVQGNKPDGSAWIVTKYFGAREEGKRYQQEIILHHPVEKKIKMFYMASCSEGMNCIKISKQIIHHFKTSDNSFHFEFRLLKLKRRPYPRRMLFEDSE
;
A
#
# COMPACT_ATOMS: atom_id res chain seq x y z
N MET A 1 -1.07 0.28 26.11
CA MET A 1 -0.64 -1.07 25.70
C MET A 1 0.24 -0.88 24.49
N ASP A 2 1.52 -1.20 24.66
CA ASP A 2 2.59 -0.88 23.72
C ASP A 2 2.71 -2.03 22.71
N PHE A 3 2.37 -1.80 21.44
CA PHE A 3 2.34 -2.84 20.40
C PHE A 3 3.71 -3.48 20.11
N LEU A 4 4.79 -2.87 20.65
CA LEU A 4 6.18 -3.28 20.42
C LEU A 4 6.86 -3.84 21.67
N SER A 5 6.22 -3.86 22.84
CA SER A 5 6.82 -4.44 24.05
C SER A 5 6.92 -5.97 23.99
N ASP A 6 6.18 -6.59 23.07
CA ASP A 6 6.12 -8.05 22.89
C ASP A 6 6.92 -8.51 21.65
N TYR A 7 7.73 -7.63 21.05
CA TYR A 7 8.56 -8.00 19.91
C TYR A 7 9.84 -8.70 20.38
N ASP A 8 9.79 -10.03 20.40
CA ASP A 8 10.94 -10.90 20.66
C ASP A 8 11.71 -11.16 19.35
N GLU A 9 12.87 -10.50 19.21
CA GLU A 9 13.77 -10.66 18.05
C GLU A 9 14.25 -12.11 17.86
N GLN A 10 14.22 -12.95 18.90
CA GLN A 10 14.63 -14.36 18.77
C GLN A 10 13.54 -15.23 18.12
N LEU A 11 12.26 -14.86 18.25
CA LEU A 11 11.16 -15.57 17.58
C LEU A 11 11.09 -15.26 16.08
N SER A 12 11.60 -14.12 15.63
CA SER A 12 11.63 -13.72 14.20
C SER A 12 12.90 -14.14 13.46
N ALA A 13 13.88 -14.73 14.16
CA ALA A 13 15.16 -15.16 13.58
C ALA A 13 15.02 -16.19 12.44
N ASN A 14 13.88 -16.89 12.34
CA ASN A 14 13.57 -17.85 11.27
C ASN A 14 12.39 -17.44 10.36
N ASP A 15 11.73 -16.29 10.60
CA ASP A 15 10.74 -15.71 9.66
C ASP A 15 11.39 -14.75 8.62
N THR A 16 12.72 -14.89 8.53
CA THR A 16 13.64 -14.76 7.41
C THR A 16 13.20 -15.25 6.02
N TYR A 17 12.08 -14.82 5.43
CA TYR A 17 11.82 -15.23 4.03
C TYR A 17 12.80 -14.52 3.10
N ASP A 18 13.89 -15.22 2.73
CA ASP A 18 14.72 -14.89 1.57
C ASP A 18 13.85 -15.03 0.31
N ILE A 19 13.16 -13.96 -0.04
CA ILE A 19 12.43 -13.88 -1.30
C ILE A 19 13.46 -13.71 -2.41
N ASN A 20 13.95 -14.86 -2.90
CA ASN A 20 14.69 -14.93 -4.15
C ASN A 20 13.78 -14.41 -5.27
N PHE A 21 14.07 -13.19 -5.75
CA PHE A 21 13.42 -12.61 -6.91
C PHE A 21 13.56 -13.58 -8.10
N GLY A 22 12.43 -13.99 -8.68
CA GLY A 22 12.40 -14.64 -10.00
C GLY A 22 12.02 -16.11 -10.09
N LYS A 23 11.33 -16.72 -9.11
CA LYS A 23 10.75 -18.08 -9.29
C LYS A 23 9.23 -18.09 -9.32
N ARG A 24 8.67 -18.54 -10.44
CA ARG A 24 7.23 -18.73 -10.67
C ARG A 24 6.68 -19.77 -9.68
N ILE A 25 5.95 -19.34 -8.66
CA ILE A 25 5.26 -20.24 -7.74
C ILE A 25 3.98 -20.72 -8.44
N GLN A 26 3.98 -21.97 -8.89
CA GLN A 26 2.79 -22.65 -9.39
C GLN A 26 2.13 -23.35 -8.19
N ARG A 27 1.10 -22.75 -7.58
CA ARG A 27 0.25 -23.46 -6.61
C ARG A 27 -1.23 -23.25 -6.87
N THR A 28 -1.86 -24.34 -7.24
CA THR A 28 -3.29 -24.62 -7.26
C THR A 28 -3.76 -24.83 -5.81
N GLY A 29 -4.72 -24.04 -5.34
CA GLY A 29 -5.50 -24.37 -4.13
C GLY A 29 -5.62 -23.27 -3.07
N LYS A 30 -6.87 -22.85 -2.86
CA LYS A 30 -7.46 -22.15 -1.69
C LYS A 30 -7.16 -20.65 -1.54
N ILE A 31 -8.26 -19.93 -1.74
CA ILE A 31 -8.52 -18.50 -1.52
C ILE A 31 -8.07 -18.11 -0.10
N PHE A 32 -6.84 -17.62 0.08
CA PHE A 32 -6.39 -16.65 1.11
C PHE A 32 -4.89 -16.37 0.86
N SER A 33 -4.56 -15.70 -0.24
CA SER A 33 -3.18 -15.26 -0.51
C SER A 33 -2.99 -13.84 0.04
N TYR A 34 -2.55 -13.71 1.28
CA TYR A 34 -1.95 -12.45 1.71
C TYR A 34 -0.62 -12.29 1.00
N THR A 35 -0.42 -11.18 0.31
CA THR A 35 0.90 -10.83 -0.23
C THR A 35 1.45 -9.68 0.58
N PHE A 36 2.67 -9.85 1.05
CA PHE A 36 3.41 -8.87 1.84
C PHE A 36 4.61 -8.42 1.02
N TRP A 37 4.94 -7.14 1.10
CA TRP A 37 6.18 -6.62 0.52
C TRP A 37 6.70 -5.42 1.30
N ARG A 38 8.03 -5.31 1.35
CA ARG A 38 8.76 -4.16 1.89
C ARG A 38 9.24 -3.29 0.74
N THR A 39 9.06 -1.99 0.87
CA THR A 39 9.58 -0.99 -0.07
C THR A 39 10.48 -0.03 0.68
N GLU A 40 11.65 0.28 0.10
CA GLU A 40 12.59 1.26 0.63
C GLU A 40 12.79 2.38 -0.40
N ILE A 41 12.60 3.64 0.01
CA ILE A 41 12.70 4.82 -0.87
C ILE A 41 13.48 5.90 -0.14
N GLU A 42 14.65 6.28 -0.64
CA GLU A 42 15.47 7.35 -0.03
C GLU A 42 15.76 7.12 1.47
N GLY A 43 15.92 5.86 1.89
CA GLY A 43 16.11 5.46 3.30
C GLY A 43 14.82 5.31 4.11
N GLU A 44 13.65 5.61 3.52
CA GLU A 44 12.34 5.45 4.15
C GLU A 44 11.76 4.06 3.92
N ILE A 45 11.23 3.42 4.96
CA ILE A 45 10.76 2.03 4.93
C ILE A 45 9.24 1.96 4.97
N PHE A 46 8.66 1.17 4.07
CA PHE A 46 7.24 0.89 3.97
C PHE A 46 7.00 -0.62 3.97
N TRP A 47 5.99 -1.08 4.69
CA TRP A 47 5.48 -2.44 4.58
C TRP A 47 4.06 -2.39 4.05
N SER A 48 3.80 -3.17 3.02
CA SER A 48 2.50 -3.23 2.41
C SER A 48 1.98 -4.65 2.47
N VAL A 49 0.68 -4.76 2.67
CA VAL A 49 -0.04 -6.02 2.71
C VAL A 49 -1.32 -5.88 1.90
N GLN A 50 -1.62 -6.87 1.08
CA GLN A 50 -2.91 -7.01 0.45
C GLN A 50 -3.69 -8.19 1.03
N GLY A 51 -5.01 -8.07 1.03
CA GLY A 51 -5.92 -9.16 1.36
C GLY A 51 -7.26 -9.00 0.68
N ASN A 52 -8.09 -10.03 0.82
CA ASN A 52 -9.47 -10.04 0.35
C ASN A 52 -10.43 -10.30 1.50
N LYS A 53 -11.67 -9.86 1.32
CA LYS A 53 -12.78 -10.18 2.21
C LYS A 53 -13.61 -11.33 1.62
N PRO A 54 -14.39 -12.04 2.46
CA PRO A 54 -15.29 -13.11 1.99
C PRO A 54 -16.31 -12.66 0.94
N ASP A 55 -16.68 -11.38 0.94
CA ASP A 55 -17.59 -10.80 -0.05
C ASP A 55 -16.95 -10.63 -1.45
N GLY A 56 -15.65 -10.90 -1.59
CA GLY A 56 -14.89 -10.75 -2.83
C GLY A 56 -14.34 -9.35 -3.05
N SER A 57 -14.45 -8.43 -2.09
CA SER A 57 -13.72 -7.17 -2.11
C SER A 57 -12.25 -7.37 -1.72
N ALA A 58 -11.40 -6.44 -2.14
CA ALA A 58 -9.97 -6.45 -1.83
C ALA A 58 -9.59 -5.20 -1.05
N TRP A 59 -8.49 -5.30 -0.31
CA TRP A 59 -7.91 -4.19 0.41
C TRP A 59 -6.39 -4.26 0.36
N ILE A 60 -5.76 -3.09 0.39
CA ILE A 60 -4.32 -2.94 0.44
C ILE A 60 -4.02 -1.92 1.53
N VAL A 61 -3.14 -2.29 2.46
CA VAL A 61 -2.71 -1.44 3.57
C VAL A 61 -1.21 -1.24 3.46
N THR A 62 -0.76 0.00 3.62
CA THR A 62 0.67 0.34 3.59
C THR A 62 1.07 1.06 4.87
N LYS A 63 1.90 0.45 5.71
CA LYS A 63 2.44 1.05 6.92
C LYS A 63 3.82 1.65 6.66
N TYR A 64 4.01 2.89 7.09
CA TYR A 64 5.28 3.59 7.03
C TYR A 64 6.02 3.49 8.38
N PHE A 65 7.33 3.25 8.34
CA PHE A 65 8.18 2.98 9.51
C PHE A 65 9.25 4.06 9.73
N GLY A 66 8.87 5.33 9.59
CA GLY A 66 9.75 6.46 9.89
C GLY A 66 9.05 7.58 10.67
N ALA A 67 9.62 8.78 10.62
CA ALA A 67 9.10 9.92 11.37
C ALA A 67 7.70 10.33 10.90
N ARG A 68 6.73 10.42 11.82
CA ARG A 68 5.32 10.69 11.49
C ARG A 68 5.10 11.91 10.59
N GLU A 69 5.88 12.97 10.75
CA GLU A 69 5.79 14.17 9.91
C GLU A 69 6.23 13.93 8.46
N GLU A 70 7.24 13.08 8.25
CA GLU A 70 7.70 12.70 6.91
C GLU A 70 6.70 11.73 6.25
N GLY A 71 6.07 10.84 7.02
CA GLY A 71 5.05 9.91 6.56
C GLY A 71 3.82 10.57 5.91
N LYS A 72 3.45 11.78 6.35
CA LYS A 72 2.35 12.58 5.75
C LYS A 72 2.60 12.95 4.29
N ARG A 73 3.86 12.88 3.84
CA ARG A 73 4.27 13.22 2.48
C ARG A 73 4.15 12.05 1.53
N TYR A 74 3.89 10.84 2.02
CA TYR A 74 3.79 9.67 1.17
C TYR A 74 2.34 9.28 0.93
N GLN A 75 2.06 8.90 -0.32
CA GLN A 75 0.80 8.31 -0.72
C GLN A 75 1.07 6.98 -1.41
N GLN A 76 0.21 6.00 -1.14
CA GLN A 76 0.12 4.80 -1.95
C GLN A 76 -0.88 5.06 -3.08
N GLU A 77 -0.55 4.55 -4.26
CA GLU A 77 -1.38 4.60 -5.46
C GLU A 77 -1.55 3.17 -6.00
N ILE A 78 -2.79 2.82 -6.34
CA ILE A 78 -3.13 1.59 -7.03
C ILE A 78 -3.75 1.95 -8.37
N ILE A 79 -3.21 1.39 -9.45
CA ILE A 79 -3.71 1.59 -10.80
C ILE A 79 -4.23 0.27 -11.32
N LEU A 80 -5.51 0.24 -11.66
CA LEU A 80 -6.16 -0.89 -12.33
C LEU A 80 -6.20 -0.60 -13.82
N HIS A 81 -5.70 -1.53 -14.62
CA HIS A 81 -5.82 -1.46 -16.07
C HIS A 81 -6.84 -2.48 -16.52
N HIS A 82 -7.78 -2.05 -17.36
CA HIS A 82 -8.77 -2.98 -17.88
C HIS A 82 -8.06 -4.05 -18.74
N PRO A 83 -8.40 -5.34 -18.59
CA PRO A 83 -7.63 -6.44 -19.18
C PRO A 83 -7.63 -6.45 -20.71
N VAL A 84 -8.69 -5.93 -21.34
CA VAL A 84 -8.83 -5.86 -22.80
C VAL A 84 -8.72 -4.42 -23.31
N GLU A 85 -9.54 -3.52 -22.77
CA GLU A 85 -9.57 -2.11 -23.15
C GLU A 85 -8.45 -1.26 -22.54
N LYS A 86 -7.31 -1.14 -23.24
CA LYS A 86 -6.12 -0.39 -22.76
C LYS A 86 -6.35 1.07 -22.37
N LYS A 87 -7.45 1.68 -22.83
CA LYS A 87 -7.81 3.08 -22.52
C LYS A 87 -8.51 3.23 -21.16
N ILE A 88 -9.11 2.16 -20.64
CA ILE A 88 -9.83 2.20 -19.36
C ILE A 88 -8.85 1.88 -18.24
N LYS A 89 -8.70 2.85 -17.32
CA LYS A 89 -7.88 2.72 -16.12
C LYS A 89 -8.62 3.32 -14.94
N MET A 90 -8.41 2.76 -13.75
CA MET A 90 -8.95 3.27 -12.50
C MET A 90 -7.83 3.49 -11.50
N PHE A 91 -7.86 4.62 -10.81
CA PHE A 91 -6.83 5.04 -9.86
C PHE A 91 -7.42 5.10 -8.46
N TYR A 92 -6.71 4.52 -7.50
CA TYR A 92 -6.97 4.68 -6.08
C TYR A 92 -5.74 5.30 -5.44
N MET A 93 -5.97 6.23 -4.52
CA MET A 93 -4.91 6.87 -3.76
C MET A 93 -5.29 6.90 -2.29
N ALA A 94 -4.30 6.68 -1.42
CA ALA A 94 -4.46 6.81 0.01
C ALA A 94 -3.17 7.36 0.63
N SER A 95 -3.29 8.13 1.70
CA SER A 95 -2.11 8.57 2.47
C SER A 95 -1.44 7.38 3.13
N CYS A 96 -0.11 7.35 3.24
CA CYS A 96 0.58 6.33 4.05
C CYS A 96 0.52 6.62 5.56
N SER A 97 -0.20 7.69 5.97
CA SER A 97 -0.46 8.00 7.37
C SER A 97 -1.37 6.98 8.03
N GLU A 98 -1.05 6.62 9.27
CA GLU A 98 -1.83 5.69 10.08
C GLU A 98 -3.32 6.10 10.14
N GLY A 99 -4.20 5.11 9.97
CA GLY A 99 -5.66 5.31 9.92
C GLY A 99 -6.20 5.75 8.56
N MET A 100 -5.34 6.28 7.67
CA MET A 100 -5.70 6.68 6.30
C MET A 100 -5.03 5.83 5.22
N ASN A 101 -4.29 4.80 5.64
CA ASN A 101 -3.39 4.01 4.83
C ASN A 101 -3.98 2.72 4.28
N CYS A 102 -5.29 2.71 4.03
CA CYS A 102 -6.00 1.57 3.48
C CYS A 102 -6.75 1.96 2.21
N ILE A 103 -6.47 1.26 1.11
CA ILE A 103 -7.29 1.27 -0.10
C ILE A 103 -8.22 0.07 -0.06
N LYS A 104 -9.49 0.28 -0.36
CA LYS A 104 -10.51 -0.77 -0.48
C LYS A 104 -11.09 -0.75 -1.88
N ILE A 105 -11.11 -1.91 -2.54
CA ILE A 105 -11.61 -2.10 -3.89
C ILE A 105 -12.83 -3.00 -3.82
N SER A 106 -13.97 -2.52 -4.30
CA SER A 106 -15.23 -3.26 -4.21
C SER A 106 -15.22 -4.49 -5.12
N LYS A 107 -16.08 -5.46 -4.78
CA LYS A 107 -16.29 -6.67 -5.58
C LYS A 107 -16.65 -6.34 -7.04
N GLN A 108 -17.48 -5.32 -7.26
CA GLN A 108 -17.91 -4.92 -8.61
C GLN A 108 -16.72 -4.46 -9.46
N ILE A 109 -15.81 -3.68 -8.87
CA ILE A 109 -14.60 -3.23 -9.57
C ILE A 109 -13.66 -4.41 -9.84
N ILE A 110 -13.44 -5.29 -8.86
CA ILE A 110 -12.62 -6.48 -9.06
C ILE A 110 -13.20 -7.35 -10.18
N HIS A 111 -14.51 -7.54 -10.21
CA HIS A 111 -15.18 -8.31 -11.25
C HIS A 111 -15.05 -7.67 -12.64
N HIS A 112 -15.03 -6.34 -12.72
CA HIS A 112 -14.88 -5.61 -13.97
C HIS A 112 -13.43 -5.62 -14.49
N PHE A 113 -12.44 -5.57 -13.61
CA PHE A 113 -11.02 -5.47 -13.96
C PHE A 113 -10.27 -6.81 -13.94
N LYS A 114 -10.92 -7.92 -13.56
CA LYS A 114 -10.29 -9.24 -13.62
C LYS A 114 -10.20 -9.78 -15.04
N THR A 115 -9.18 -10.58 -15.30
CA THR A 115 -8.98 -11.31 -16.55
C THR A 115 -9.88 -12.56 -16.61
N SER A 116 -9.95 -13.19 -17.79
CA SER A 116 -10.78 -14.37 -18.04
C SER A 116 -10.37 -15.62 -17.25
N ASP A 117 -9.11 -15.69 -16.82
CA ASP A 117 -8.57 -16.71 -15.90
C ASP A 117 -8.86 -16.39 -14.43
N ASN A 118 -9.70 -15.38 -14.16
CA ASN A 118 -10.09 -14.93 -12.82
C ASN A 118 -8.92 -14.34 -12.00
N SER A 119 -7.88 -13.84 -12.68
CA SER A 119 -6.79 -13.09 -12.06
C SER A 119 -7.11 -11.60 -11.97
N PHE A 120 -6.64 -10.94 -10.92
CA PHE A 120 -6.79 -9.50 -10.71
C PHE A 120 -5.40 -8.87 -10.65
N HIS A 121 -5.09 -8.02 -11.62
CA HIS A 121 -3.79 -7.37 -11.75
C HIS A 121 -3.91 -5.87 -11.48
N PHE A 122 -2.94 -5.33 -10.76
CA PHE A 122 -2.85 -3.90 -10.47
C PHE A 122 -1.39 -3.45 -10.42
N GLU A 123 -1.15 -2.18 -10.70
CA GLU A 123 0.12 -1.54 -10.40
C GLU A 123 0.06 -0.89 -9.02
N PHE A 124 1.11 -1.06 -8.23
CA PHE A 124 1.29 -0.39 -6.94
C PHE A 124 2.41 0.64 -7.06
N ARG A 125 2.19 1.85 -6.53
CA ARG A 125 3.20 2.90 -6.47
C ARG A 125 3.19 3.58 -5.11
N LEU A 126 4.36 4.04 -4.68
CA LEU A 126 4.51 4.99 -3.59
C LEU A 126 4.97 6.32 -4.16
N LEU A 127 4.23 7.37 -3.83
CA LEU A 127 4.45 8.72 -4.32
C LEU A 127 4.84 9.62 -3.15
N LYS A 128 5.97 10.32 -3.29
CA LYS A 128 6.37 11.39 -2.38
C LYS A 128 5.77 12.71 -2.88
N LEU A 129 4.84 13.28 -2.12
CA LEU A 129 4.24 14.58 -2.40
C LEU A 129 5.31 15.68 -2.30
N LYS A 130 5.39 16.49 -3.35
CA LYS A 130 6.17 17.73 -3.32
C LYS A 130 5.58 18.63 -2.23
N ARG A 131 6.44 19.22 -1.39
CA ARG A 131 6.01 20.25 -0.42
C ARG A 131 5.21 21.31 -1.19
N ARG A 132 3.93 21.51 -0.87
CA ARG A 132 3.33 22.80 -1.18
C ARG A 132 4.16 23.82 -0.38
N PRO A 133 4.71 24.88 -0.98
CA PRO A 133 5.23 25.97 -0.17
C PRO A 133 4.08 26.36 0.75
N TYR A 134 4.26 26.18 2.05
CA TYR A 134 3.31 26.74 3.01
C TYR A 134 3.13 28.20 2.61
N PRO A 135 1.90 28.72 2.48
CA PRO A 135 1.75 30.17 2.51
C PRO A 135 2.45 30.57 3.81
N ARG A 136 3.57 31.29 3.69
CA ARG A 136 4.19 31.95 4.84
C ARG A 136 3.02 32.57 5.56
N ARG A 137 2.83 32.22 6.83
CA ARG A 137 1.92 32.94 7.72
C ARG A 137 2.05 34.40 7.34
N MET A 138 0.94 35.03 6.95
CA MET A 138 0.86 36.47 7.03
C MET A 138 1.04 36.78 8.52
N LEU A 139 2.29 36.87 8.96
CA LEU A 139 2.70 37.68 10.10
C LEU A 139 2.51 39.11 9.61
N PHE A 140 1.26 39.56 9.60
CA PHE A 140 0.98 40.91 10.02
C PHE A 140 0.85 40.79 11.53
N GLU A 141 1.99 40.87 12.21
CA GLU A 141 1.98 41.56 13.49
C GLU A 141 1.63 42.99 13.11
N ASP A 142 0.37 43.36 13.28
CA ASP A 142 0.02 44.78 13.38
C ASP A 142 0.63 45.25 14.70
N SER A 143 1.89 45.66 14.59
CA SER A 143 2.48 46.62 15.51
C SER A 143 1.81 47.96 15.24
N GLU A 144 0.79 48.29 16.04
CA GLU A 144 0.53 49.60 16.67
C GLU A 144 -0.70 49.54 17.58
#